data_AF-A0A8T7GYH5-F1
#
_entry.id   AF-A0A8T7GYH5-F1
#
_cell.length_a   1.000
_cell.length_b   1.000
_cell.length_c   1.000
_cell.angle_alpha   90.00
_cell.angle_beta   90.00
_cell.angle_gamma   90.00
#
_symmetry.space_group_name_H-M   'P 1'
#
loop_
_entity.id
_entity.type
_entity.pdbx_description
1 polymer ?
#
loop_
_entity_poly.entity_id
_entity_poly.type
_entity_poly.pdbx_seq_one_letter_code
_entity_poly.pdbx_strand_id
1 'polypeptide(L)'
;MIKDLKELREELEKLTDELRKRIKVDEHGIARFSTDSVEPMDKIKDTLIDFFVGEQLSEAEYWLDQVRREVRRLVRNLDLRGFTYPREFNSFISDPRAHLRKKLFNYIDDLACGRIDVEELLRKAAAALRTSLRTNLRSAYQIWCVAAIINELHEKLSYVLEFPEHRFLNFDRSGKQRLGIIPPNLVLIRYSKGYLSFFHEAPRPISWEDTPDLKRVWSLYTALRPDMLVYSGKVMNIVNIPNDPPIKRPNVLIEIKETPDWYNRVRDLKGYLRKPLTAEEWRSKWKEGLHISLASIANVLNVKRSEVKRRVEEGASLRVREYKLLHLYVSTYSPDKAVLISKHPLPDDIREDIESRNVLVLDDVGFDKRKLAPLVEILDSIATFGDCRSVSVSLRVETLKKVMRMCAKIGLESESPEMCIESIIERLSRGHGS
;
A
#
# COMPACT_ATOMS: atom_id res chain seq x y z
N MET A 1 1.68 36.54 4.24
CA MET A 1 0.84 35.33 4.44
C MET A 1 -0.47 35.79 5.03
N ILE A 2 -1.57 35.45 4.38
CA ILE A 2 -2.92 35.64 4.89
C ILE A 2 -3.08 34.75 6.12
N LYS A 3 -3.48 35.32 7.27
CA LYS A 3 -3.51 34.60 8.55
C LYS A 3 -4.93 34.29 9.04
N ASP A 4 -5.94 34.94 8.48
CA ASP A 4 -7.33 34.73 8.86
C ASP A 4 -8.24 34.45 7.65
N LEU A 5 -9.33 33.72 7.89
CA LEU A 5 -10.32 33.33 6.89
C LEU A 5 -11.02 34.54 6.26
N LYS A 6 -11.18 35.64 7.00
CA LYS A 6 -11.81 36.85 6.46
C LYS A 6 -10.93 37.52 5.40
N GLU A 7 -9.65 37.71 5.71
CA GLU A 7 -8.65 38.24 4.77
C GLU A 7 -8.53 37.35 3.53
N LEU A 8 -8.56 36.02 3.72
CA LEU A 8 -8.54 35.06 2.62
C LEU A 8 -9.75 35.23 1.71
N ARG A 9 -10.95 35.34 2.29
CA ARG A 9 -12.18 35.52 1.54
C ARG A 9 -12.14 36.80 0.72
N GLU A 10 -11.75 37.91 1.31
CA GLU A 10 -11.68 39.21 0.62
C GLU A 10 -10.70 39.17 -0.56
N GLU A 11 -9.52 38.58 -0.39
CA GLU A 11 -8.54 38.42 -1.48
C GLU A 11 -9.07 37.49 -2.58
N LEU A 12 -9.73 36.39 -2.21
CA LEU A 12 -10.33 35.47 -3.18
C LEU A 12 -11.49 36.09 -3.95
N GLU A 13 -12.34 36.90 -3.31
CA GLU A 13 -13.41 37.66 -3.98
C GLU A 13 -12.81 38.61 -5.03
N LYS A 14 -11.76 39.36 -4.67
CA LYS A 14 -11.04 40.24 -5.60
C LYS A 14 -10.43 39.49 -6.79
N LEU A 15 -9.75 38.37 -6.53
CA LEU A 15 -9.15 37.53 -7.59
C LEU A 15 -10.24 36.88 -8.47
N THR A 16 -11.39 36.54 -7.90
CA THR A 16 -12.53 35.98 -8.64
C THR A 16 -13.15 37.02 -9.57
N ASP A 17 -13.29 38.26 -9.12
CA ASP A 17 -13.78 39.35 -9.97
C ASP A 17 -12.81 39.66 -11.10
N GLU A 18 -11.50 39.63 -10.83
CA GLU A 18 -10.48 39.74 -11.87
C GLU A 18 -10.54 38.60 -12.88
N LEU A 19 -10.70 37.36 -12.40
CA LEU A 19 -10.84 36.18 -13.24
C LEU A 19 -12.07 36.29 -14.16
N ARG A 20 -13.23 36.67 -13.60
CA ARG A 20 -14.49 36.79 -14.36
C ARG A 20 -14.44 37.88 -15.43
N LYS A 21 -13.69 38.97 -15.20
CA LYS A 21 -13.47 40.02 -16.22
C LYS A 21 -12.69 39.51 -17.43
N ARG A 22 -11.88 38.46 -17.25
CA ARG A 22 -10.99 37.89 -18.28
C ARG A 22 -11.57 36.65 -18.97
N ILE A 23 -12.66 36.10 -18.45
CA ILE A 23 -13.34 34.92 -19.00
C ILE A 23 -14.55 35.36 -19.81
N LYS A 24 -14.68 34.82 -21.02
CA LYS A 24 -15.93 34.91 -21.80
C LYS A 24 -16.71 33.63 -21.58
N VAL A 25 -17.93 33.74 -21.07
CA VAL A 25 -18.86 32.61 -21.00
C VAL A 25 -19.69 32.63 -22.28
N ASP A 26 -19.75 31.51 -22.99
CA ASP A 26 -20.58 31.41 -24.18
C ASP A 26 -22.06 31.17 -23.84
N GLU A 27 -22.91 31.15 -24.88
CA GLU A 27 -24.36 31.02 -24.77
C GLU A 27 -24.84 29.73 -24.08
N HIS A 28 -23.97 28.72 -23.92
CA HIS A 28 -24.25 27.46 -23.25
C HIS A 28 -23.74 27.43 -21.79
N GLY A 29 -23.23 28.56 -21.28
CA GLY A 29 -22.66 28.62 -19.93
C GLY A 29 -21.27 27.98 -19.81
N ILE A 30 -20.57 27.80 -20.94
CA ILE A 30 -19.21 27.24 -20.97
C ILE A 30 -18.20 28.40 -20.93
N ALA A 31 -17.35 28.41 -19.90
CA ALA A 31 -16.25 29.36 -19.80
C ALA A 31 -15.19 29.09 -20.88
N ARG A 32 -14.88 30.11 -21.69
CA ARG A 32 -13.75 30.12 -22.60
C ARG A 32 -12.57 30.80 -21.92
N PHE A 33 -11.67 29.96 -21.43
CA PHE A 33 -10.41 30.40 -20.81
C PHE A 33 -9.43 30.85 -21.89
N SER A 34 -8.90 32.05 -21.75
CA SER A 34 -7.75 32.54 -22.52
C SER A 34 -6.46 32.42 -21.71
N THR A 35 -5.31 32.63 -22.35
CA THR A 35 -4.01 32.72 -21.68
C THR A 35 -4.03 33.73 -20.52
N ASP A 36 -4.79 34.82 -20.65
CA ASP A 36 -4.89 35.89 -19.65
C ASP A 36 -5.65 35.47 -18.37
N SER A 37 -6.43 34.39 -18.44
CA SER A 37 -7.17 33.82 -17.30
C SER A 37 -6.34 32.84 -16.46
N VAL A 38 -5.22 32.35 -16.98
CA VAL A 38 -4.36 31.37 -16.30
C VAL A 38 -3.72 31.94 -15.04
N GLU A 39 -3.21 33.18 -15.11
CA GLU A 39 -2.52 33.80 -13.98
C GLU A 39 -3.44 34.01 -12.76
N PRO A 40 -4.65 34.61 -12.87
CA PRO A 40 -5.57 34.70 -11.73
C PRO A 40 -5.98 33.33 -11.19
N MET A 41 -6.22 32.34 -12.05
CA MET A 41 -6.55 30.97 -11.62
C MET A 41 -5.43 30.37 -10.77
N ASP A 42 -4.18 30.50 -11.19
CA ASP A 42 -3.04 29.95 -10.47
C ASP A 42 -2.76 30.70 -9.16
N LYS A 43 -2.95 32.04 -9.13
CA LYS A 43 -2.91 32.82 -7.89
C LYS A 43 -3.95 32.36 -6.88
N ILE A 44 -5.20 32.11 -7.32
CA ILE A 44 -6.25 31.57 -6.44
C ILE A 44 -5.82 30.21 -5.87
N LYS A 45 -5.35 29.29 -6.73
CA LYS A 45 -4.91 27.95 -6.29
C LYS A 45 -3.76 28.05 -5.29
N ASP A 46 -2.75 28.87 -5.57
CA ASP A 46 -1.59 29.04 -4.69
C ASP A 46 -1.97 29.63 -3.33
N THR A 47 -2.85 30.64 -3.34
CA THR A 47 -3.37 31.25 -2.11
C THR A 47 -4.10 30.22 -1.24
N LEU A 48 -4.95 29.39 -1.85
CA LEU A 48 -5.66 28.30 -1.15
C LEU A 48 -4.69 27.24 -0.60
N ILE A 49 -3.66 26.86 -1.37
CA ILE A 49 -2.66 25.88 -0.94
C ILE A 49 -1.87 26.42 0.26
N ASP A 50 -1.33 27.63 0.15
CA ASP A 50 -0.53 28.24 1.22
C ASP A 50 -1.34 28.37 2.50
N PHE A 51 -2.60 28.79 2.40
CA PHE A 51 -3.47 28.96 3.55
C PHE A 51 -3.85 27.63 4.22
N PHE A 52 -4.27 26.62 3.45
CA PHE A 52 -4.83 25.41 4.06
C PHE A 52 -3.80 24.35 4.44
N VAL A 53 -2.68 24.29 3.73
CA VAL A 53 -1.69 23.21 3.87
C VAL A 53 -0.23 23.68 3.76
N GLY A 54 0.02 24.98 3.60
CA GLY A 54 1.35 25.53 3.34
C GLY A 54 2.40 25.12 4.38
N GLU A 55 2.05 25.18 5.67
CA GLU A 55 2.95 24.77 6.77
C GLU A 55 3.32 23.27 6.67
N GLN A 56 2.34 22.45 6.28
CA GLN A 56 2.47 20.99 6.20
C GLN A 56 3.26 20.53 4.97
N LEU A 57 3.44 21.40 3.97
CA LEU A 57 4.25 21.08 2.78
C LEU A 57 5.72 20.89 3.11
N SER A 58 6.24 21.62 4.10
CA SER A 58 7.63 21.47 4.56
C SER A 58 7.87 20.07 5.14
N GLU A 59 6.94 19.59 5.97
CA GLU A 59 6.96 18.23 6.48
C GLU A 59 6.81 17.22 5.34
N ALA A 60 5.92 17.47 4.38
CA ALA A 60 5.76 16.58 3.24
C ALA A 60 7.04 16.42 2.43
N GLU A 61 7.75 17.50 2.14
CA GLU A 61 9.03 17.44 1.43
C GLU A 61 10.07 16.62 2.20
N TYR A 62 10.13 16.75 3.53
CA TYR A 62 10.99 15.92 4.36
C TYR A 62 10.66 14.43 4.20
N TRP A 63 9.38 14.04 4.29
CA TRP A 63 8.98 12.64 4.12
C TRP A 63 9.34 12.11 2.73
N LEU A 64 9.13 12.92 1.69
CA LEU A 64 9.45 12.55 0.32
C LEU A 64 10.96 12.37 0.10
N ASP A 65 11.81 13.17 0.74
CA ASP A 65 13.26 12.95 0.71
C ASP A 65 13.65 11.61 1.36
N GLN A 66 13.04 11.26 2.50
CA GLN A 66 13.27 9.95 3.13
C GLN A 66 12.88 8.79 2.22
N VAL A 67 11.72 8.89 1.54
CA VAL A 67 11.29 7.90 0.54
C VAL A 67 12.29 7.81 -0.61
N ARG A 68 12.67 8.95 -1.21
CA ARG A 68 13.62 8.98 -2.33
C ARG A 68 14.95 8.34 -1.94
N ARG A 69 15.47 8.64 -0.74
CA ARG A 69 16.71 8.07 -0.21
C ARG A 69 16.61 6.55 -0.07
N GLU A 70 15.55 6.06 0.56
CA GLU A 70 15.40 4.63 0.86
C GLU A 70 15.11 3.81 -0.42
N VAL A 71 14.32 4.34 -1.35
CA VAL A 71 14.05 3.69 -2.64
C VAL A 71 15.29 3.68 -3.53
N ARG A 72 16.08 4.77 -3.58
CA ARG A 72 17.38 4.75 -4.31
C ARG A 72 18.34 3.71 -3.73
N ARG A 73 18.32 3.51 -2.42
CA ARG A 73 19.10 2.48 -1.73
C ARG A 73 18.62 1.08 -2.14
N LEU A 74 17.31 0.86 -2.15
CA LEU A 74 16.69 -0.38 -2.59
C LEU A 74 17.06 -0.74 -4.04
N VAL A 75 17.00 0.24 -4.95
CA VAL A 75 17.37 0.07 -6.35
C VAL A 75 18.80 -0.43 -6.50
N ARG A 76 19.75 0.12 -5.72
CA ARG A 76 21.14 -0.34 -5.74
C ARG A 76 21.32 -1.71 -5.11
N ASN A 77 20.75 -1.94 -3.93
CA ASN A 77 20.90 -3.16 -3.15
C ASN A 77 20.36 -4.39 -3.88
N LEU A 78 19.20 -4.26 -4.53
CA LEU A 78 18.58 -5.35 -5.28
C LEU A 78 18.94 -5.36 -6.76
N ASP A 79 19.79 -4.43 -7.22
CA ASP A 79 20.13 -4.25 -8.64
C ASP A 79 18.87 -4.21 -9.53
N LEU A 80 17.98 -3.27 -9.20
CA LEU A 80 16.74 -3.03 -9.93
C LEU A 80 17.00 -2.23 -11.21
N ARG A 81 16.37 -2.62 -12.31
CA ARG A 81 16.36 -1.86 -13.57
C ARG A 81 15.45 -0.64 -13.52
N GLY A 82 14.48 -0.64 -12.61
CA GLY A 82 13.55 0.47 -12.42
C GLY A 82 12.44 0.12 -11.43
N PHE A 83 11.55 1.09 -11.20
CA PHE A 83 10.39 0.90 -10.35
C PHE A 83 9.24 1.81 -10.76
N THR A 84 8.02 1.52 -10.28
CA THR A 84 6.87 2.43 -10.38
C THR A 84 6.22 2.69 -9.04
N TYR A 85 5.81 3.94 -8.85
CA TYR A 85 4.93 4.36 -7.75
C TYR A 85 3.45 4.32 -8.18
N PRO A 86 2.51 4.27 -7.23
CA PRO A 86 1.11 4.54 -7.50
C PRO A 86 0.93 5.87 -8.23
N ARG A 87 0.03 5.94 -9.22
CA ARG A 87 -0.11 7.09 -10.13
C ARG A 87 -0.23 8.44 -9.39
N GLU A 88 -1.10 8.49 -8.38
CA GLU A 88 -1.33 9.69 -7.58
C GLU A 88 -0.06 10.10 -6.82
N PHE A 89 0.57 9.13 -6.15
CA PHE A 89 1.80 9.35 -5.41
C PHE A 89 2.97 9.75 -6.32
N ASN A 90 3.07 9.17 -7.52
CA ASN A 90 4.11 9.52 -8.50
C ASN A 90 4.04 11.01 -8.88
N SER A 91 2.84 11.54 -9.10
CA SER A 91 2.67 12.98 -9.35
C SER A 91 3.01 13.81 -8.12
N PHE A 92 2.66 13.34 -6.91
CA PHE A 92 2.91 14.07 -5.68
C PHE A 92 4.40 14.11 -5.29
N ILE A 93 5.11 12.98 -5.35
CA ILE A 93 6.55 12.91 -5.06
C ILE A 93 7.41 13.66 -6.07
N SER A 94 6.87 13.99 -7.25
CA SER A 94 7.60 14.79 -8.24
C SER A 94 7.53 16.28 -7.90
N ASP A 95 6.33 16.78 -7.60
CA ASP A 95 6.06 18.16 -7.20
C ASP A 95 4.75 18.19 -6.38
N PRO A 96 4.83 18.26 -5.03
CA PRO A 96 3.65 18.26 -4.16
C PRO A 96 2.71 19.43 -4.45
N ARG A 97 3.27 20.62 -4.72
CA ARG A 97 2.49 21.84 -4.94
C ARG A 97 1.75 21.77 -6.26
N ALA A 98 2.42 21.40 -7.34
CA ALA A 98 1.77 21.21 -8.63
C ALA A 98 0.72 20.09 -8.59
N HIS A 99 0.95 19.01 -7.83
CA HIS A 99 -0.07 17.98 -7.62
C HIS A 99 -1.32 18.54 -6.93
N LEU A 100 -1.16 19.33 -5.88
CA LEU A 100 -2.28 19.94 -5.17
C LEU A 100 -3.03 20.97 -6.04
N ARG A 101 -2.34 21.73 -6.90
CA ARG A 101 -2.99 22.62 -7.88
C ARG A 101 -3.94 21.84 -8.80
N LYS A 102 -3.56 20.64 -9.24
CA LYS A 102 -4.44 19.76 -10.06
C LYS A 102 -5.72 19.37 -9.33
N LYS A 103 -5.69 19.23 -8.01
CA LYS A 103 -6.88 18.91 -7.20
C LYS A 103 -7.90 20.04 -7.14
N LEU A 104 -7.46 21.27 -7.39
CA LEU A 104 -8.32 22.45 -7.40
C LEU A 104 -8.93 22.74 -8.76
N PHE A 105 -8.45 22.11 -9.84
CA PHE A 105 -8.80 22.44 -11.23
C PHE A 105 -10.31 22.60 -11.45
N ASN A 106 -11.10 21.54 -11.20
CA ASN A 106 -12.55 21.59 -11.40
C ASN A 106 -13.26 22.63 -10.52
N TYR A 107 -12.76 22.90 -9.31
CA TYR A 107 -13.39 23.87 -8.41
C TYR A 107 -13.16 25.32 -8.87
N ILE A 108 -12.00 25.59 -9.46
CA ILE A 108 -11.72 26.91 -10.06
C ILE A 108 -12.57 27.10 -11.32
N ASP A 109 -12.75 26.06 -12.12
CA ASP A 109 -13.62 26.12 -13.30
C ASP A 109 -15.08 26.38 -12.90
N ASP A 110 -15.57 25.71 -11.85
CA ASP A 110 -16.92 25.93 -11.32
C ASP A 110 -17.09 27.35 -10.75
N LEU A 111 -16.07 27.89 -10.06
CA LEU A 111 -16.06 29.26 -9.54
C LEU A 111 -16.10 30.30 -10.66
N ALA A 112 -15.27 30.08 -11.69
CA ALA A 112 -15.19 30.90 -12.88
C ALA A 112 -16.53 30.98 -13.63
N CYS A 113 -17.22 29.84 -13.76
CA CYS A 113 -18.56 29.76 -14.37
C CYS A 113 -19.68 30.30 -13.47
N GLY A 114 -19.39 30.69 -12.21
CA GLY A 114 -20.40 31.12 -11.25
C GLY A 114 -21.30 30.00 -10.73
N ARG A 115 -20.90 28.73 -10.89
CA ARG A 115 -21.65 27.57 -10.35
C ARG A 115 -21.49 27.42 -8.84
N ILE A 116 -20.38 27.92 -8.32
CA ILE A 116 -20.08 27.99 -6.89
C ILE A 116 -19.60 29.40 -6.54
N ASP A 117 -19.77 29.80 -5.28
CA ASP A 117 -19.21 31.04 -4.74
C ASP A 117 -17.89 30.79 -3.99
N VAL A 118 -17.28 31.86 -3.47
CA VAL A 118 -16.01 31.79 -2.73
C VAL A 118 -16.15 30.99 -1.43
N GLU A 119 -17.30 31.06 -0.75
CA GLU A 119 -17.53 30.33 0.49
C GLU A 119 -17.60 28.82 0.26
N GLU A 120 -18.32 28.41 -0.78
CA GLU A 120 -18.38 27.02 -1.21
C GLU A 120 -17.02 26.51 -1.72
N LEU A 121 -16.27 27.35 -2.47
CA LEU A 121 -14.91 27.05 -2.89
C LEU A 121 -14.00 26.76 -1.70
N LEU A 122 -13.99 27.63 -0.68
CA LEU A 122 -13.16 27.48 0.51
C LEU A 122 -13.41 26.13 1.19
N ARG A 123 -14.69 25.76 1.36
CA ARG A 123 -15.08 24.48 1.97
C ARG A 123 -14.61 23.28 1.14
N LYS A 124 -14.85 23.29 -0.18
CA LYS A 124 -14.46 22.19 -1.08
C LYS A 124 -12.94 22.07 -1.22
N ALA A 125 -12.24 23.19 -1.39
CA ALA A 125 -10.79 23.27 -1.52
C ALA A 125 -10.10 22.75 -0.24
N ALA A 126 -10.53 23.19 0.94
CA ALA A 126 -9.97 22.73 2.21
C ALA A 126 -10.05 21.20 2.35
N ALA A 127 -11.21 20.61 2.04
CA ALA A 127 -11.42 19.17 2.11
C ALA A 127 -10.55 18.41 1.08
N ALA A 128 -10.51 18.88 -0.18
CA ALA A 128 -9.75 18.26 -1.25
C ALA A 128 -8.24 18.28 -0.98
N LEU A 129 -7.70 19.44 -0.58
CA LEU A 129 -6.28 19.63 -0.29
C LEU A 129 -5.82 18.77 0.89
N ARG A 130 -6.53 18.84 2.03
CA ARG A 130 -6.20 18.06 3.23
C ARG A 130 -6.27 16.56 2.97
N THR A 131 -7.30 16.10 2.26
CA THR A 131 -7.46 14.68 1.91
C THR A 131 -6.35 14.20 0.98
N SER A 132 -6.03 14.99 -0.05
CA SER A 132 -4.96 14.67 -0.99
C SER A 132 -3.60 14.61 -0.30
N LEU A 133 -3.28 15.59 0.54
CA LEU A 133 -2.04 15.62 1.31
C LEU A 133 -1.93 14.40 2.23
N ARG A 134 -2.94 14.15 3.07
CA ARG A 134 -2.95 13.03 4.02
C ARG A 134 -2.80 11.67 3.34
N THR A 135 -3.50 11.48 2.21
CA THR A 135 -3.44 10.23 1.44
C THR A 135 -2.04 10.00 0.87
N ASN A 136 -1.41 11.03 0.31
CA ASN A 136 -0.07 10.91 -0.25
C ASN A 136 1.02 10.74 0.82
N LEU A 137 0.87 11.37 2.00
CA LEU A 137 1.77 11.15 3.13
C LEU A 137 1.66 9.71 3.67
N ARG A 138 0.45 9.14 3.72
CA ARG A 138 0.25 7.71 4.02
C ARG A 138 1.03 6.85 3.03
N SER A 139 0.87 7.08 1.72
CA SER A 139 1.63 6.36 0.69
C SER A 139 3.13 6.53 0.85
N ALA A 140 3.61 7.74 1.15
CA ALA A 140 5.02 8.00 1.41
C ALA A 140 5.56 7.11 2.53
N TYR A 141 4.89 7.10 3.68
CA TYR A 141 5.36 6.34 4.83
C TYR A 141 5.32 4.83 4.62
N GLN A 142 4.27 4.34 3.97
CA GLN A 142 4.14 2.92 3.62
C GLN A 142 5.24 2.46 2.66
N ILE A 143 5.50 3.23 1.59
CA ILE A 143 6.57 2.94 0.64
C ILE A 143 7.94 2.99 1.32
N TRP A 144 8.17 3.96 2.21
CA TRP A 144 9.40 4.02 3.01
C TRP A 144 9.56 2.75 3.87
N CYS A 145 8.53 2.35 4.61
CA CYS A 145 8.58 1.14 5.45
C CYS A 145 8.90 -0.11 4.61
N VAL A 146 8.22 -0.30 3.48
CA VAL A 146 8.46 -1.43 2.58
C VAL A 146 9.91 -1.43 2.10
N ALA A 147 10.41 -0.30 1.60
CA ALA A 147 11.78 -0.19 1.13
C ALA A 147 12.80 -0.43 2.25
N ALA A 148 12.56 0.12 3.45
CA ALA A 148 13.43 -0.02 4.61
C ALA A 148 13.52 -1.48 5.09
N ILE A 149 12.39 -2.18 5.21
CA ILE A 149 12.35 -3.60 5.58
C ILE A 149 13.19 -4.43 4.61
N ILE A 150 13.01 -4.21 3.31
CA ILE A 150 13.72 -4.98 2.28
C ILE A 150 15.21 -4.66 2.27
N ASN A 151 15.60 -3.39 2.43
CA ASN A 151 16.99 -3.00 2.56
C ASN A 151 17.65 -3.63 3.78
N GLU A 152 16.97 -3.68 4.93
CA GLU A 152 17.49 -4.33 6.12
C GLU A 152 17.67 -5.84 5.93
N LEU A 153 16.71 -6.53 5.29
CA LEU A 153 16.84 -7.94 4.92
C LEU A 153 18.04 -8.19 3.99
N HIS A 154 18.26 -7.33 3.00
CA HIS A 154 19.40 -7.44 2.11
C HIS A 154 20.72 -7.19 2.84
N GLU A 155 20.83 -6.08 3.56
CA GLU A 155 22.10 -5.61 4.12
C GLU A 155 22.57 -6.44 5.30
N LYS A 156 21.66 -6.91 6.14
CA LYS A 156 22.00 -7.67 7.34
C LYS A 156 22.05 -9.17 7.09
N LEU A 157 21.23 -9.68 6.18
CA LEU A 157 20.97 -11.11 6.05
C LEU A 157 21.18 -11.64 4.61
N SER A 158 21.60 -10.79 3.69
CA SER A 158 21.94 -11.15 2.31
C SER A 158 20.77 -11.72 1.50
N TYR A 159 19.54 -11.28 1.79
CA TYR A 159 18.41 -11.56 0.91
C TYR A 159 18.60 -10.87 -0.45
N VAL A 160 18.26 -11.58 -1.53
CA VAL A 160 18.31 -11.06 -2.90
C VAL A 160 16.96 -11.20 -3.58
N LEU A 161 16.73 -10.41 -4.63
CA LEU A 161 15.49 -10.44 -5.39
C LEU A 161 15.40 -11.70 -6.26
N GLU A 162 14.34 -12.47 -6.07
CA GLU A 162 13.97 -13.61 -6.93
C GLU A 162 12.88 -13.22 -7.93
N PHE A 163 11.89 -12.41 -7.50
CA PHE A 163 10.80 -11.92 -8.33
C PHE A 163 10.56 -10.43 -8.05
N PRO A 164 10.31 -9.59 -9.07
CA PRO A 164 10.16 -9.94 -10.48
C PRO A 164 11.49 -10.21 -11.20
N GLU A 165 11.50 -11.17 -12.12
CA GLU A 165 12.69 -11.64 -12.86
C GLU A 165 13.29 -10.53 -13.74
N HIS A 166 12.43 -9.67 -14.29
CA HIS A 166 12.83 -8.51 -15.08
C HIS A 166 13.39 -7.35 -14.23
N ARG A 167 13.47 -7.51 -12.90
CA ARG A 167 14.06 -6.55 -11.94
C ARG A 167 13.43 -5.15 -11.98
N PHE A 168 12.13 -5.07 -12.31
CA PHE A 168 11.39 -3.82 -12.30
C PHE A 168 10.29 -3.89 -11.23
N LEU A 169 10.46 -3.15 -10.13
CA LEU A 169 9.59 -3.27 -8.96
C LEU A 169 8.36 -2.37 -9.07
N ASN A 170 7.17 -2.90 -8.80
CA ASN A 170 5.96 -2.06 -8.74
C ASN A 170 5.49 -1.96 -7.29
N PHE A 171 5.52 -0.74 -6.73
CA PHE A 171 4.91 -0.45 -5.44
C PHE A 171 3.38 -0.41 -5.54
N ASP A 172 2.85 -0.12 -6.74
CA ASP A 172 1.42 -0.27 -7.07
C ASP A 172 1.13 -1.70 -7.58
N ARG A 173 -0.16 -2.05 -7.56
CA ARG A 173 -0.71 -3.27 -8.14
C ARG A 173 -1.32 -3.07 -9.51
N SER A 174 -1.52 -1.82 -9.96
CA SER A 174 -2.17 -1.48 -11.24
C SER A 174 -1.71 -2.40 -12.38
N GLY A 175 -2.64 -3.22 -12.92
CA GLY A 175 -2.41 -4.05 -14.10
C GLY A 175 -1.92 -5.49 -13.88
N LYS A 176 -1.66 -5.94 -12.65
CA LYS A 176 -1.11 -7.30 -12.38
C LYS A 176 -2.14 -8.39 -11.98
N GLN A 177 -3.42 -8.06 -11.94
CA GLN A 177 -4.48 -8.91 -11.36
C GLN A 177 -5.62 -9.19 -12.34
N ARG A 178 -5.27 -9.52 -13.58
CA ARG A 178 -6.20 -10.15 -14.53
C ARG A 178 -6.28 -11.64 -14.17
N LEU A 179 -7.45 -12.26 -14.29
CA LEU A 179 -7.71 -13.70 -14.08
C LEU A 179 -7.98 -14.19 -12.64
N GLY A 180 -8.18 -13.30 -11.65
CA GLY A 180 -8.50 -13.72 -10.28
C GLY A 180 -7.31 -14.30 -9.52
N ILE A 181 -6.09 -13.92 -9.91
CA ILE A 181 -4.86 -14.17 -9.15
C ILE A 181 -4.38 -12.88 -8.49
N ILE A 182 -3.68 -13.03 -7.37
CA ILE A 182 -2.97 -11.92 -6.72
C ILE A 182 -1.52 -12.35 -6.56
N PRO A 183 -0.61 -11.87 -7.43
CA PRO A 183 0.81 -12.17 -7.33
C PRO A 183 1.49 -11.29 -6.26
N PRO A 184 2.68 -11.71 -5.78
CA PRO A 184 3.47 -10.90 -4.85
C PRO A 184 3.94 -9.61 -5.54
N ASN A 185 4.17 -8.56 -4.75
CA ASN A 185 4.90 -7.38 -5.22
C ASN A 185 6.36 -7.75 -5.51
N LEU A 186 6.95 -8.60 -4.67
CA LEU A 186 8.28 -9.15 -4.82
C LEU A 186 8.45 -10.45 -4.02
N VAL A 187 9.41 -11.27 -4.43
CA VAL A 187 9.90 -12.42 -3.66
C VAL A 187 11.39 -12.22 -3.41
N LEU A 188 11.81 -12.37 -2.16
CA LEU A 188 13.22 -12.41 -1.77
C LEU A 188 13.64 -13.83 -1.44
N ILE A 189 14.91 -14.13 -1.68
CA ILE A 189 15.54 -15.40 -1.31
C ILE A 189 16.83 -15.13 -0.52
N ARG A 190 17.01 -15.90 0.56
CA ARG A 190 18.30 -16.10 1.20
C ARG A 190 18.72 -17.54 0.93
N TYR A 191 19.78 -17.74 0.14
CA TYR A 191 20.19 -19.08 -0.33
C TYR A 191 20.50 -20.09 0.78
N SER A 192 20.80 -19.63 2.00
CA SER A 192 21.02 -20.50 3.15
C SER A 192 19.74 -20.85 3.94
N LYS A 193 18.58 -20.26 3.59
CA LYS A 193 17.37 -20.34 4.42
C LYS A 193 16.08 -20.55 3.62
N GLY A 194 15.84 -19.74 2.60
CA GLY A 194 14.66 -19.85 1.75
C GLY A 194 14.04 -18.51 1.37
N TYR A 195 12.75 -18.56 1.06
CA TYR A 195 12.02 -17.48 0.42
C TYR A 195 11.10 -16.70 1.37
N LEU A 196 10.88 -15.43 1.01
CA LEU A 196 9.86 -14.56 1.56
C LEU A 196 9.09 -13.88 0.42
N SER A 197 7.77 -14.02 0.42
CA SER A 197 6.88 -13.44 -0.60
C SER A 197 6.06 -12.30 -0.02
N PHE A 198 6.23 -11.09 -0.55
CA PHE A 198 5.62 -9.86 -0.02
C PHE A 198 4.43 -9.41 -0.86
N PHE A 199 3.34 -9.06 -0.18
CA PHE A 199 2.10 -8.58 -0.78
C PHE A 199 1.68 -7.27 -0.10
N HIS A 200 2.10 -6.15 -0.68
CA HIS A 200 1.76 -4.80 -0.22
C HIS A 200 0.39 -4.36 -0.76
N GLU A 201 -0.55 -4.05 0.12
CA GLU A 201 -1.96 -3.71 -0.13
C GLU A 201 -2.87 -4.81 -0.73
N ALA A 202 -2.68 -6.08 -0.37
CA ALA A 202 -3.59 -7.19 -0.74
C ALA A 202 -4.87 -7.10 0.10
N PRO A 203 -6.08 -7.37 -0.44
CA PRO A 203 -6.38 -8.45 -1.39
C PRO A 203 -7.30 -8.08 -2.57
N ARG A 204 -7.44 -6.82 -2.95
CA ARG A 204 -8.36 -6.44 -4.04
C ARG A 204 -7.82 -6.89 -5.41
N PRO A 205 -8.67 -7.42 -6.33
CA PRO A 205 -8.35 -7.55 -7.75
C PRO A 205 -8.59 -6.21 -8.47
N ILE A 206 -8.00 -6.01 -9.64
CA ILE A 206 -8.06 -4.72 -10.38
C ILE A 206 -8.95 -4.78 -11.62
N SER A 207 -9.33 -5.96 -12.10
CA SER A 207 -10.10 -6.10 -13.35
C SER A 207 -10.99 -7.34 -13.36
N TRP A 208 -12.18 -7.19 -13.96
CA TRP A 208 -13.14 -8.24 -14.28
C TRP A 208 -13.72 -7.94 -15.66
N GLU A 209 -14.01 -8.98 -16.44
CA GLU A 209 -14.45 -8.82 -17.84
C GLU A 209 -15.98 -8.82 -17.94
N ASP A 210 -16.65 -9.61 -17.11
CA ASP A 210 -18.11 -9.76 -17.12
C ASP A 210 -18.72 -9.94 -15.72
N THR A 211 -20.05 -10.10 -15.68
CA THR A 211 -20.83 -10.28 -14.45
C THR A 211 -20.49 -11.58 -13.71
N PRO A 212 -20.34 -12.76 -14.37
CA PRO A 212 -19.80 -13.97 -13.74
C PRO A 212 -18.43 -13.78 -13.06
N ASP A 213 -17.49 -13.12 -13.71
CA ASP A 213 -16.17 -12.84 -13.14
C ASP A 213 -16.26 -11.94 -11.93
N LEU A 214 -17.08 -10.87 -12.00
CA LEU A 214 -17.32 -10.00 -10.85
C LEU A 214 -17.91 -10.78 -9.67
N LYS A 215 -18.89 -11.66 -9.92
CA LYS A 215 -19.49 -12.53 -8.88
C LYS A 215 -18.43 -13.43 -8.24
N ARG A 216 -17.46 -13.94 -9.02
CA ARG A 216 -16.36 -14.78 -8.53
C ARG A 216 -15.36 -14.02 -7.66
N VAL A 217 -14.99 -12.79 -8.04
CA VAL A 217 -13.97 -12.02 -7.33
C VAL A 217 -14.52 -11.03 -6.30
N TRP A 218 -15.84 -10.97 -6.12
CA TRP A 218 -16.51 -10.06 -5.18
C TRP A 218 -16.04 -10.22 -3.73
N SER A 219 -15.78 -11.46 -3.30
CA SER A 219 -15.25 -11.74 -1.96
C SER A 219 -13.89 -11.05 -1.73
N LEU A 220 -13.06 -10.91 -2.77
CA LEU A 220 -11.77 -10.21 -2.71
C LEU A 220 -11.94 -8.68 -2.62
N TYR A 221 -13.02 -8.10 -3.17
CA TYR A 221 -13.33 -6.68 -3.02
C TYR A 221 -13.78 -6.32 -1.62
N THR A 222 -14.55 -7.23 -1.02
CA THR A 222 -15.12 -7.05 0.31
C THR A 222 -14.18 -7.47 1.42
N ALA A 223 -13.16 -8.30 1.15
CA ALA A 223 -12.16 -8.71 2.12
C ALA A 223 -11.41 -7.53 2.76
N LEU A 224 -10.99 -7.74 4.01
CA LEU A 224 -10.22 -6.77 4.78
C LEU A 224 -8.88 -6.49 4.09
N ARG A 225 -8.34 -5.28 4.28
CA ARG A 225 -7.14 -4.86 3.56
C ARG A 225 -6.06 -4.40 4.52
N PRO A 226 -5.28 -5.35 5.08
CA PRO A 226 -4.04 -5.04 5.77
C PRO A 226 -3.07 -4.34 4.81
N ASP A 227 -2.18 -3.51 5.33
CA ASP A 227 -1.21 -2.79 4.50
C ASP A 227 -0.18 -3.72 3.85
N MET A 228 0.20 -4.82 4.50
CA MET A 228 1.10 -5.82 3.92
C MET A 228 0.90 -7.22 4.51
N LEU A 229 0.96 -8.22 3.64
CA LEU A 229 0.99 -9.64 3.99
C LEU A 229 2.31 -10.25 3.52
N VAL A 230 2.93 -11.06 4.37
CA VAL A 230 4.17 -11.78 4.03
C VAL A 230 3.99 -13.26 4.25
N TYR A 231 4.45 -14.04 3.28
CA TYR A 231 4.38 -15.49 3.28
C TYR A 231 5.78 -16.07 3.24
N SER A 232 5.96 -17.19 3.93
CA SER A 232 7.12 -18.05 3.79
C SER A 232 7.02 -18.87 2.50
N GLY A 233 8.16 -19.18 1.88
CA GLY A 233 8.21 -19.87 0.60
C GLY A 233 7.95 -18.96 -0.60
N LYS A 234 8.05 -19.52 -1.80
CA LYS A 234 7.82 -18.82 -3.08
C LYS A 234 6.32 -18.86 -3.43
N VAL A 235 5.55 -17.94 -2.86
CA VAL A 235 4.09 -17.84 -3.06
C VAL A 235 3.80 -16.88 -4.21
N MET A 236 3.39 -17.44 -5.35
CA MET A 236 3.06 -16.66 -6.56
C MET A 236 1.59 -16.27 -6.68
N ASN A 237 0.72 -16.82 -5.82
CA ASN A 237 -0.70 -16.46 -5.76
C ASN A 237 -1.27 -16.72 -4.36
N ILE A 238 -1.89 -15.69 -3.78
CA ILE A 238 -2.53 -15.76 -2.45
C ILE A 238 -4.04 -15.96 -2.51
N VAL A 239 -4.67 -15.91 -3.69
CA VAL A 239 -6.12 -16.09 -3.82
C VAL A 239 -6.51 -17.52 -3.45
N ASN A 240 -7.58 -17.65 -2.66
CA ASN A 240 -8.22 -18.92 -2.34
C ASN A 240 -9.74 -18.71 -2.18
N ILE A 241 -10.42 -18.54 -3.32
CA ILE A 241 -11.86 -18.15 -3.38
C ILE A 241 -12.79 -19.09 -2.60
N PRO A 242 -12.58 -20.43 -2.57
CA PRO A 242 -13.42 -21.33 -1.77
C PRO A 242 -13.38 -21.07 -0.25
N ASN A 243 -12.38 -20.34 0.24
CA ASN A 243 -12.23 -20.05 1.67
C ASN A 243 -12.80 -18.68 2.04
N ASP A 244 -13.15 -18.52 3.33
CA ASP A 244 -13.44 -17.23 3.95
C ASP A 244 -12.44 -17.00 5.11
N PRO A 245 -11.51 -16.02 5.01
CA PRO A 245 -11.38 -15.06 3.92
C PRO A 245 -10.85 -15.68 2.61
N PRO A 246 -11.12 -15.05 1.44
CA PRO A 246 -10.77 -15.57 0.11
C PRO A 246 -9.28 -15.46 -0.25
N ILE A 247 -8.40 -15.41 0.76
CA ILE A 247 -6.96 -15.42 0.61
C ILE A 247 -6.33 -16.44 1.56
N LYS A 248 -5.18 -16.99 1.17
CA LYS A 248 -4.38 -17.89 2.00
C LYS A 248 -3.98 -17.21 3.30
N ARG A 249 -3.96 -17.98 4.40
CA ARG A 249 -3.44 -17.52 5.70
C ARG A 249 -1.99 -17.02 5.55
N PRO A 250 -1.68 -15.76 5.88
CA PRO A 250 -0.32 -15.23 5.84
C PRO A 250 0.50 -15.70 7.04
N ASN A 251 1.82 -15.75 6.90
CA ASN A 251 2.70 -16.00 8.04
C ASN A 251 2.87 -14.74 8.89
N VAL A 252 3.07 -13.59 8.23
CA VAL A 252 3.15 -12.29 8.91
C VAL A 252 2.16 -11.30 8.29
N LEU A 253 1.40 -10.63 9.16
CA LEU A 253 0.55 -9.49 8.80
C LEU A 253 1.18 -8.22 9.36
N ILE A 254 1.30 -7.19 8.52
CA ILE A 254 1.94 -5.92 8.89
C ILE A 254 0.97 -4.77 8.58
N GLU A 255 0.70 -3.95 9.58
CA GLU A 255 -0.08 -2.71 9.45
C GLU A 255 0.83 -1.50 9.72
N ILE A 256 0.67 -0.43 8.95
CA ILE A 256 1.54 0.75 9.00
C ILE A 256 0.70 1.99 9.27
N LYS A 257 1.06 2.75 10.31
CA LYS A 257 0.34 3.96 10.73
C LYS A 257 1.27 5.17 10.83
N GLU A 258 0.90 6.23 10.12
CA GLU A 258 1.78 7.37 9.83
C GLU A 258 1.50 8.63 10.66
N THR A 259 0.31 8.76 11.24
CA THR A 259 -0.17 10.00 11.87
C THR A 259 -0.34 9.85 13.37
N PRO A 260 -0.10 10.89 14.18
CA PRO A 260 -0.14 10.78 15.65
C PRO A 260 -1.54 10.46 16.20
N ASP A 261 -2.61 10.81 15.49
CA ASP A 261 -4.00 10.68 15.94
C ASP A 261 -4.73 9.43 15.39
N TRP A 262 -4.01 8.50 14.75
CA TRP A 262 -4.63 7.45 13.96
C TRP A 262 -5.57 6.55 14.78
N TYR A 263 -5.24 6.28 16.05
CA TYR A 263 -6.02 5.41 16.93
C TYR A 263 -7.38 6.00 17.32
N ASN A 264 -7.52 7.34 17.28
CA ASN A 264 -8.78 8.02 17.56
C ASN A 264 -9.75 7.99 16.37
N ARG A 265 -9.28 7.63 15.18
CA ARG A 265 -10.11 7.61 13.97
C ARG A 265 -11.17 6.54 14.07
N VAL A 266 -12.38 6.91 13.69
CA VAL A 266 -13.51 5.99 13.58
C VAL A 266 -13.73 5.71 12.11
N ARG A 267 -13.68 4.44 11.72
CA ARG A 267 -14.09 4.00 10.39
C ARG A 267 -15.53 3.50 10.44
N ASP A 268 -16.33 3.99 9.51
CA ASP A 268 -17.62 3.39 9.22
C ASP A 268 -17.41 2.16 8.33
N LEU A 269 -17.69 0.97 8.82
CA LEU A 269 -17.73 -0.25 8.02
C LEU A 269 -19.01 -0.26 7.17
N LYS A 270 -19.08 0.63 6.17
CA LYS A 270 -20.24 0.80 5.26
C LYS A 270 -20.30 -0.25 4.14
N GLY A 271 -19.15 -0.79 3.72
CA GLY A 271 -19.03 -1.71 2.58
C GLY A 271 -19.32 -3.19 2.88
N TYR A 272 -19.25 -3.60 4.16
CA TYR A 272 -19.59 -4.96 4.58
C TYR A 272 -21.10 -5.19 4.73
N LEU A 273 -21.89 -4.11 4.83
CA LEU A 273 -23.28 -4.14 5.34
C LEU A 273 -24.33 -3.48 4.42
N ARG A 274 -23.98 -3.07 3.19
CA ARG A 274 -24.95 -2.46 2.24
C ARG A 274 -25.25 -3.36 1.04
N LYS A 275 -26.54 -3.52 0.71
CA LYS A 275 -27.04 -4.15 -0.53
C LYS A 275 -27.06 -3.19 -1.72
N PRO A 276 -26.93 -3.71 -2.96
CA PRO A 276 -27.72 -3.29 -4.14
C PRO A 276 -28.88 -4.29 -4.42
N LEU A 277 -30.02 -3.81 -4.94
CA LEU A 277 -31.34 -4.48 -5.18
C LEU A 277 -31.32 -5.61 -6.26
N THR A 278 -32.23 -6.62 -6.42
CA THR A 278 -33.50 -7.19 -5.82
C THR A 278 -33.55 -8.73 -6.11
N ALA A 279 -34.67 -9.46 -6.02
CA ALA A 279 -35.28 -10.09 -4.83
C ALA A 279 -35.33 -11.64 -4.91
N GLU A 280 -35.18 -12.25 -6.09
CA GLU A 280 -35.10 -13.71 -6.26
C GLU A 280 -33.65 -14.24 -6.22
N GLU A 281 -32.67 -13.46 -6.69
CA GLU A 281 -31.23 -13.74 -6.52
C GLU A 281 -30.83 -13.79 -5.03
N TRP A 282 -31.61 -13.12 -4.19
CA TRP A 282 -31.44 -13.04 -2.74
C TRP A 282 -31.86 -14.33 -2.00
N ARG A 283 -32.84 -15.11 -2.51
CA ARG A 283 -33.35 -16.32 -1.83
C ARG A 283 -32.50 -17.56 -2.02
N SER A 284 -31.78 -17.68 -3.15
CA SER A 284 -30.98 -18.86 -3.47
C SER A 284 -29.57 -18.83 -2.84
N LYS A 285 -28.97 -17.64 -2.69
CA LYS A 285 -27.56 -17.50 -2.23
C LYS A 285 -27.38 -17.26 -0.73
N TRP A 286 -28.47 -17.20 0.04
CA TRP A 286 -28.39 -16.96 1.49
C TRP A 286 -28.00 -18.21 2.30
N LYS A 287 -28.06 -19.43 1.75
CA LYS A 287 -27.95 -20.62 2.59
C LYS A 287 -26.56 -21.06 3.07
N GLU A 288 -25.42 -20.44 2.68
CA GLU A 288 -24.14 -21.12 3.01
C GLU A 288 -22.84 -20.32 3.25
N GLY A 289 -22.83 -19.02 3.59
CA GLY A 289 -21.49 -18.43 3.86
C GLY A 289 -21.37 -17.01 4.42
N LEU A 290 -21.76 -16.77 5.68
CA LEU A 290 -21.40 -15.53 6.39
C LEU A 290 -21.46 -15.65 7.92
N HIS A 291 -20.90 -16.73 8.48
CA HIS A 291 -21.00 -16.99 9.93
C HIS A 291 -19.75 -16.56 10.74
N ILE A 292 -18.58 -16.32 10.14
CA ILE A 292 -17.35 -15.98 10.88
C ILE A 292 -17.14 -14.45 11.04
N SER A 293 -17.59 -13.64 10.07
CA SER A 293 -17.41 -12.17 10.09
C SER A 293 -18.17 -11.48 11.24
N LEU A 294 -19.42 -11.87 11.50
CA LEU A 294 -20.24 -11.25 12.55
C LEU A 294 -19.77 -11.62 13.97
N ALA A 295 -19.31 -12.86 14.16
CA ALA A 295 -18.77 -13.31 15.44
C ALA A 295 -17.45 -12.61 15.79
N SER A 296 -16.58 -12.40 14.79
CA SER A 296 -15.32 -11.67 14.94
C SER A 296 -15.56 -10.20 15.25
N ILE A 297 -16.48 -9.55 14.53
CA ILE A 297 -16.88 -8.15 14.79
C ILE A 297 -17.48 -8.00 16.19
N ALA A 298 -18.37 -8.92 16.60
CA ALA A 298 -18.96 -8.92 17.94
C ALA A 298 -17.91 -9.04 19.06
N ASN A 299 -16.95 -9.96 18.90
CA ASN A 299 -15.86 -10.17 19.84
C ASN A 299 -14.85 -9.00 19.86
N VAL A 300 -14.61 -8.33 18.74
CA VAL A 300 -13.69 -7.18 18.65
C VAL A 300 -14.31 -5.92 19.27
N LEU A 301 -15.62 -5.77 19.11
CA LEU A 301 -16.36 -4.59 19.56
C LEU A 301 -17.02 -4.76 20.92
N ASN A 302 -16.86 -5.93 21.55
CA ASN A 302 -17.48 -6.29 22.82
C ASN A 302 -19.02 -6.06 22.82
N VAL A 303 -19.67 -6.39 21.71
CA VAL A 303 -21.12 -6.27 21.53
C VAL A 303 -21.73 -7.65 21.33
N LYS A 304 -23.00 -7.83 21.71
CA LYS A 304 -23.68 -9.12 21.54
C LYS A 304 -23.84 -9.43 20.05
N ARG A 305 -23.63 -10.70 19.65
CA ARG A 305 -23.82 -11.15 18.25
C ARG A 305 -25.21 -10.80 17.69
N SER A 306 -26.24 -10.84 18.53
CA SER A 306 -27.60 -10.44 18.18
C SER A 306 -27.72 -8.95 17.82
N GLU A 307 -26.95 -8.09 18.47
CA GLU A 307 -26.95 -6.65 18.22
C GLU A 307 -26.22 -6.30 16.92
N VAL A 308 -25.13 -7.01 16.60
CA VAL A 308 -24.47 -6.90 15.30
C VAL A 308 -25.43 -7.34 14.20
N LYS A 309 -26.07 -8.51 14.34
CA LYS A 309 -27.07 -9.00 13.38
C LYS A 309 -28.21 -8.00 13.15
N ARG A 310 -28.77 -7.43 14.21
CA ARG A 310 -29.84 -6.41 14.11
C ARG A 310 -29.38 -5.16 13.35
N ARG A 311 -28.19 -4.64 13.67
CA ARG A 311 -27.63 -3.45 12.97
C ARG A 311 -27.28 -3.74 11.50
N VAL A 312 -26.90 -4.97 11.18
CA VAL A 312 -26.71 -5.44 9.79
C VAL A 312 -28.05 -5.51 9.05
N GLU A 313 -29.08 -6.06 9.68
CA GLU A 313 -30.44 -6.18 9.13
C GLU A 313 -31.08 -4.79 8.91
N GLU A 314 -30.77 -3.82 9.77
CA GLU A 314 -31.20 -2.41 9.69
C GLU A 314 -30.37 -1.57 8.70
N GLY A 315 -29.31 -2.11 8.09
CA GLY A 315 -28.43 -1.38 7.16
C GLY A 315 -27.58 -0.29 7.82
N ALA A 316 -27.41 -0.35 9.15
CA ALA A 316 -26.68 0.63 9.94
C ALA A 316 -25.16 0.43 9.82
N SER A 317 -24.41 1.51 9.59
CA SER A 317 -22.95 1.45 9.52
C SER A 317 -22.36 1.18 10.89
N LEU A 318 -21.46 0.19 10.97
CA LEU A 318 -20.79 -0.17 12.20
C LEU A 318 -19.53 0.68 12.36
N ARG A 319 -19.50 1.50 13.42
CA ARG A 319 -18.41 2.41 13.74
C ARG A 319 -17.35 1.69 14.56
N VAL A 320 -16.16 1.57 13.99
CA VAL A 320 -15.03 0.87 14.61
C VAL A 320 -13.86 1.82 14.72
N ARG A 321 -13.26 1.93 15.91
CA ARG A 321 -12.00 2.68 16.08
C ARG A 321 -10.89 1.99 15.31
N GLU A 322 -9.99 2.75 14.70
CA GLU A 322 -9.01 2.21 13.73
C GLU A 322 -8.02 1.21 14.37
N TYR A 323 -7.71 1.31 15.66
CA TYR A 323 -6.90 0.29 16.34
C TYR A 323 -7.64 -1.04 16.52
N LYS A 324 -8.98 -1.03 16.65
CA LYS A 324 -9.79 -2.25 16.68
C LYS A 324 -9.87 -2.94 15.31
N LEU A 325 -9.61 -2.23 14.21
CA LEU A 325 -9.48 -2.83 12.88
C LEU A 325 -8.30 -3.81 12.79
N LEU A 326 -7.22 -3.55 13.53
CA LEU A 326 -6.08 -4.46 13.61
C LEU A 326 -6.48 -5.80 14.25
N HIS A 327 -7.24 -5.75 15.34
CA HIS A 327 -7.81 -6.95 15.97
C HIS A 327 -8.71 -7.74 15.03
N LEU A 328 -9.45 -7.03 14.18
CA LEU A 328 -10.27 -7.65 13.14
C LEU A 328 -9.39 -8.33 12.09
N TYR A 329 -8.31 -7.69 11.63
CA TYR A 329 -7.35 -8.31 10.70
C TYR A 329 -6.74 -9.60 11.28
N VAL A 330 -6.28 -9.56 12.53
CA VAL A 330 -5.71 -10.74 13.20
C VAL A 330 -6.74 -11.86 13.31
N SER A 331 -7.97 -11.53 13.72
CA SER A 331 -9.04 -12.52 13.86
C SER A 331 -9.46 -13.12 12.51
N THR A 332 -9.51 -12.31 11.45
CA THR A 332 -9.94 -12.75 10.12
C THR A 332 -8.86 -13.57 9.40
N TYR A 333 -7.60 -13.14 9.43
CA TYR A 333 -6.53 -13.81 8.69
C TYR A 333 -5.78 -14.86 9.48
N SER A 334 -5.88 -14.81 10.81
CA SER A 334 -5.17 -15.71 11.73
C SER A 334 -3.68 -15.86 11.38
N PRO A 335 -2.91 -14.76 11.24
CA PRO A 335 -1.49 -14.85 10.90
C PRO A 335 -0.69 -15.54 12.02
N ASP A 336 0.48 -16.09 11.70
CA ASP A 336 1.38 -16.64 12.74
C ASP A 336 1.93 -15.51 13.63
N LYS A 337 2.21 -14.35 13.02
CA LYS A 337 2.61 -13.11 13.69
C LYS A 337 1.91 -11.90 13.08
N ALA A 338 1.51 -10.96 13.93
CA ALA A 338 1.00 -9.66 13.50
C ALA A 338 1.93 -8.56 14.02
N VAL A 339 2.19 -7.54 13.20
CA VAL A 339 3.08 -6.43 13.54
C VAL A 339 2.40 -5.12 13.18
N LEU A 340 2.46 -4.16 14.10
CA LEU A 340 2.09 -2.78 13.87
C LEU A 340 3.35 -1.91 13.83
N ILE A 341 3.51 -1.13 12.77
CA ILE A 341 4.54 -0.10 12.65
C ILE A 341 3.87 1.26 12.85
N SER A 342 4.17 1.93 13.96
CA SER A 342 3.68 3.28 14.24
C SER A 342 4.80 4.29 14.06
N LYS A 343 4.58 5.30 13.21
CA LYS A 343 5.54 6.40 13.02
C LYS A 343 5.73 7.22 14.29
N HIS A 344 4.64 7.43 15.02
CA HIS A 344 4.57 8.27 16.21
C HIS A 344 4.30 7.42 17.44
N PRO A 345 4.72 7.87 18.64
CA PRO A 345 4.45 7.18 19.90
C PRO A 345 2.95 6.93 20.10
N LEU A 346 2.62 5.76 20.64
CA LEU A 346 1.27 5.41 21.05
C LEU A 346 1.07 5.67 22.55
N PRO A 347 -0.15 6.06 22.96
CA PRO A 347 -0.53 5.98 24.37
C PRO A 347 -0.43 4.54 24.89
N ASP A 348 0.02 4.38 26.14
CA ASP A 348 0.27 3.06 26.75
C ASP A 348 -1.00 2.19 26.77
N ASP A 349 -2.17 2.76 27.07
CA ASP A 349 -3.45 2.05 27.10
C ASP A 349 -3.84 1.46 25.73
N ILE A 350 -3.57 2.21 24.65
CA ILE A 350 -3.82 1.77 23.28
C ILE A 350 -2.81 0.70 22.88
N ARG A 351 -1.55 0.86 23.28
CA ARG A 351 -0.50 -0.11 23.01
C ARG A 351 -0.80 -1.46 23.68
N GLU A 352 -1.12 -1.45 24.98
CA GLU A 352 -1.48 -2.64 25.75
C GLU A 352 -2.70 -3.34 25.15
N ASP A 353 -3.74 -2.60 24.73
CA ASP A 353 -4.91 -3.18 24.05
C ASP A 353 -4.53 -3.87 22.75
N ILE A 354 -3.62 -3.29 21.96
CA ILE A 354 -3.14 -3.87 20.70
C ILE A 354 -2.31 -5.14 20.97
N GLU A 355 -1.34 -5.06 21.89
CA GLU A 355 -0.44 -6.17 22.24
C GLU A 355 -1.19 -7.36 22.88
N SER A 356 -2.33 -7.11 23.54
CA SER A 356 -3.20 -8.15 24.13
C SER A 356 -3.66 -9.25 23.16
N ARG A 357 -3.58 -8.99 21.84
CA ARG A 357 -3.92 -9.96 20.79
C ARG A 357 -2.71 -10.48 20.01
N ASN A 358 -1.55 -10.58 20.67
CA ASN A 358 -0.30 -11.10 20.10
C ASN A 358 0.15 -10.31 18.85
N VAL A 359 -0.04 -8.99 18.91
CA VAL A 359 0.50 -8.04 17.93
C VAL A 359 1.78 -7.45 18.49
N LEU A 360 2.89 -7.54 17.76
CA LEU A 360 4.10 -6.81 18.10
C LEU A 360 3.97 -5.35 17.64
N VAL A 361 4.13 -4.40 18.56
CA VAL A 361 4.10 -2.97 18.25
C VAL A 361 5.53 -2.44 18.13
N LEU A 362 5.90 -2.00 16.92
CA LEU A 362 7.09 -1.19 16.67
C LEU A 362 6.66 0.28 16.74
N ASP A 363 6.93 0.90 17.89
CA ASP A 363 6.45 2.24 18.19
C ASP A 363 7.51 3.33 17.95
N ASP A 364 7.04 4.56 17.75
CA ASP A 364 7.89 5.74 17.50
C ASP A 364 8.95 5.51 16.40
N VAL A 365 8.60 4.78 15.34
CA VAL A 365 9.59 4.36 14.33
C VAL A 365 10.19 5.56 13.60
N GLY A 366 9.41 6.63 13.41
CA GLY A 366 9.85 7.77 12.61
C GLY A 366 10.34 7.31 11.23
N PHE A 367 11.49 7.82 10.80
CA PHE A 367 12.22 7.35 9.62
C PHE A 367 13.53 6.62 9.99
N ASP A 368 13.56 5.96 11.16
CA ASP A 368 14.72 5.17 11.60
C ASP A 368 14.54 3.68 11.30
N LYS A 369 15.16 3.20 10.21
CA LYS A 369 15.07 1.80 9.81
C LYS A 369 15.64 0.82 10.85
N ARG A 370 16.51 1.25 11.76
CA ARG A 370 17.05 0.37 12.82
C ARG A 370 15.96 -0.11 13.76
N LYS A 371 14.91 0.70 13.97
CA LYS A 371 13.74 0.34 14.78
C LYS A 371 12.89 -0.78 14.14
N LEU A 372 13.16 -1.14 12.88
CA LEU A 372 12.50 -2.27 12.19
C LEU A 372 13.20 -3.61 12.41
N ALA A 373 14.33 -3.65 13.13
CA ALA A 373 15.11 -4.88 13.35
C ALA A 373 14.29 -6.07 13.90
N PRO A 374 13.39 -5.90 14.89
CA PRO A 374 12.60 -7.02 15.41
C PRO A 374 11.70 -7.64 14.33
N LEU A 375 11.14 -6.84 13.42
CA LEU A 375 10.37 -7.35 12.29
C LEU A 375 11.26 -8.10 11.30
N VAL A 376 12.46 -7.59 11.01
CA VAL A 376 13.42 -8.25 10.11
C VAL A 376 13.81 -9.63 10.65
N GLU A 377 14.00 -9.77 11.95
CA GLU A 377 14.27 -11.05 12.61
C GLU A 377 13.09 -12.03 12.52
N ILE A 378 11.86 -11.55 12.73
CA ILE A 378 10.65 -12.36 12.53
C ILE A 378 10.57 -12.85 11.09
N LEU A 379 10.77 -11.97 10.12
CA LEU A 379 10.74 -12.30 8.70
C LEU A 379 11.82 -13.33 8.34
N ASP A 380 13.04 -13.16 8.82
CA ASP A 380 14.08 -14.18 8.61
C ASP A 380 13.68 -15.51 9.25
N SER A 381 13.14 -15.51 10.48
CA SER A 381 12.79 -16.74 11.21
C SER A 381 11.79 -17.62 10.47
N ILE A 382 10.87 -17.03 9.70
CA ILE A 382 9.85 -17.79 8.97
C ILE A 382 10.32 -18.28 7.60
N ALA A 383 11.41 -17.76 7.04
CA ALA A 383 11.81 -18.07 5.67
C ALA A 383 12.12 -19.57 5.49
N THR A 384 11.57 -20.17 4.43
CA THR A 384 11.79 -21.58 4.07
C THR A 384 11.79 -21.77 2.56
N PHE A 385 12.41 -22.85 2.09
CA PHE A 385 12.28 -23.29 0.71
C PHE A 385 10.89 -23.87 0.40
N GLY A 386 10.14 -24.28 1.42
CA GLY A 386 8.83 -24.91 1.25
C GLY A 386 8.94 -26.14 0.33
N ASP A 387 8.05 -26.24 -0.65
CA ASP A 387 8.02 -27.34 -1.62
C ASP A 387 8.90 -27.10 -2.86
N CYS A 388 9.74 -26.06 -2.86
CA CYS A 388 10.62 -25.77 -3.99
C CYS A 388 11.69 -26.86 -4.15
N ARG A 389 11.67 -27.56 -5.28
CA ARG A 389 12.65 -28.60 -5.64
C ARG A 389 13.96 -28.04 -6.18
N SER A 390 13.94 -26.83 -6.72
CA SER A 390 15.10 -26.17 -7.29
C SER A 390 15.05 -24.67 -7.04
N VAL A 391 16.23 -24.05 -7.09
CA VAL A 391 16.44 -22.62 -6.85
C VAL A 391 17.11 -22.01 -8.07
N SER A 392 16.61 -20.86 -8.53
CA SER A 392 17.29 -20.11 -9.58
C SER A 392 18.45 -19.31 -8.99
N VAL A 393 19.65 -19.47 -9.56
CA VAL A 393 20.83 -18.69 -9.18
C VAL A 393 21.26 -17.85 -10.37
N SER A 394 21.18 -16.53 -10.23
CA SER A 394 21.69 -15.61 -11.24
C SER A 394 23.18 -15.36 -11.03
N LEU A 395 23.99 -15.75 -12.00
CA LEU A 395 25.43 -15.47 -12.02
C LEU A 395 25.73 -14.30 -12.94
N ARG A 396 26.69 -13.44 -12.55
CA ARG A 396 27.29 -12.49 -13.49
C ARG A 396 27.96 -13.25 -14.63
N VAL A 397 27.95 -12.69 -15.83
CA VAL A 397 28.53 -13.31 -17.03
C VAL A 397 30.01 -13.65 -16.81
N GLU A 398 30.75 -12.80 -16.12
CA GLU A 398 32.17 -13.03 -15.79
C GLU A 398 32.34 -14.21 -14.82
N THR A 399 31.42 -14.36 -13.86
CA THR A 399 31.41 -15.49 -12.92
C THR A 399 31.06 -16.78 -13.67
N LEU A 400 30.05 -16.75 -14.53
CA LEU A 400 29.68 -17.90 -15.36
C LEU A 400 30.86 -18.31 -16.27
N LYS A 401 31.54 -17.37 -16.91
CA LYS A 401 32.74 -17.65 -17.71
C LYS A 401 33.85 -18.31 -16.89
N LYS A 402 34.04 -17.90 -15.62
CA LYS A 402 34.99 -18.55 -14.72
C LYS A 402 34.56 -19.98 -14.38
N VAL A 403 33.29 -20.22 -14.10
CA VAL A 403 32.73 -21.57 -13.87
C VAL A 403 32.95 -22.45 -15.09
N MET A 404 32.60 -21.98 -16.30
CA MET A 404 32.78 -22.76 -17.54
C MET A 404 34.25 -23.06 -17.83
N ARG A 405 35.18 -22.12 -17.55
CA ARG A 405 36.63 -22.39 -17.65
C ARG A 405 37.09 -23.47 -16.67
N MET A 406 36.50 -23.53 -15.47
CA MET A 406 36.79 -24.59 -14.52
C MET A 406 36.22 -25.92 -14.99
N CYS A 407 34.99 -25.96 -15.52
CA CYS A 407 34.38 -27.14 -16.13
C CYS A 407 35.29 -27.77 -17.19
N ALA A 408 35.82 -26.95 -18.11
CA ALA A 408 36.74 -27.43 -19.15
C ALA A 408 38.01 -28.06 -18.57
N LYS A 409 38.60 -27.47 -17.51
CA LYS A 409 39.78 -28.03 -16.84
C LYS A 409 39.53 -29.39 -16.18
N ILE A 410 38.29 -29.70 -15.81
CA ILE A 410 37.92 -30.97 -15.18
C ILE A 410 37.26 -31.97 -16.14
N GLY A 411 37.22 -31.64 -17.44
CA GLY A 411 36.68 -32.50 -18.50
C GLY A 411 35.16 -32.51 -18.61
N LEU A 412 34.46 -31.47 -18.12
CA LEU A 412 32.99 -31.37 -18.09
C LEU A 412 32.47 -30.24 -18.98
N GLU A 413 33.15 -29.95 -20.08
CA GLU A 413 32.84 -28.82 -20.97
C GLU A 413 31.51 -28.95 -21.74
N SER A 414 30.98 -30.16 -21.87
CA SER A 414 29.68 -30.46 -22.48
C SER A 414 28.53 -30.58 -21.46
N GLU A 415 28.82 -30.51 -20.16
CA GLU A 415 27.82 -30.72 -19.12
C GLU A 415 27.07 -29.43 -18.75
N SER A 416 25.91 -29.60 -18.11
CA SER A 416 25.16 -28.48 -17.59
C SER A 416 25.97 -27.77 -16.48
N PRO A 417 25.82 -26.43 -16.31
CA PRO A 417 26.48 -25.72 -15.22
C PRO A 417 26.17 -26.29 -13.83
N GLU A 418 24.99 -26.87 -13.63
CA GLU A 418 24.58 -27.54 -12.40
C GLU A 418 25.45 -28.78 -12.13
N MET A 419 25.54 -29.70 -13.10
CA MET A 419 26.37 -30.90 -12.99
C MET A 419 27.85 -30.57 -12.80
N CYS A 420 28.33 -29.53 -13.49
CA CYS A 420 29.67 -29.00 -13.26
C CYS A 420 29.88 -28.60 -11.79
N ILE A 421 28.94 -27.82 -11.23
CA ILE A 421 29.03 -27.33 -9.85
C ILE A 421 28.99 -28.52 -8.87
N GLU A 422 28.10 -29.48 -9.07
CA GLU A 422 28.04 -30.70 -8.26
C GLU A 422 29.37 -31.46 -8.27
N SER A 423 29.94 -31.69 -9.46
CA SER A 423 31.22 -32.40 -9.59
C SER A 423 32.38 -31.63 -8.95
N ILE A 424 32.39 -30.30 -9.06
CA ILE A 424 33.38 -29.44 -8.38
C ILE A 424 33.24 -29.60 -6.86
N ILE A 425 32.03 -29.54 -6.32
CA ILE A 425 31.74 -29.70 -4.89
C ILE A 425 32.19 -31.08 -4.40
N GLU A 426 31.86 -32.15 -5.13
CA GLU A 426 32.28 -33.51 -4.78
C GLU A 426 33.80 -33.66 -4.72
N ARG A 427 34.53 -33.13 -5.73
CA ARG A 427 35.99 -33.20 -5.76
C ARG A 427 36.64 -32.39 -4.64
N LEU A 428 36.11 -31.20 -4.33
CA LEU A 428 36.60 -30.38 -3.22
C LEU A 428 36.35 -31.04 -1.86
N SER A 429 35.20 -31.71 -1.70
CA SER A 429 34.84 -32.44 -0.48
C SER A 429 35.74 -33.66 -0.25
N ARG A 430 36.20 -34.32 -1.32
CA ARG A 430 37.15 -35.45 -1.24
C ARG A 430 38.59 -35.00 -0.95
N GLY A 431 38.99 -33.79 -1.36
CA GLY A 431 40.35 -33.28 -1.19
C GLY A 431 40.69 -32.67 0.18
N HIS A 432 39.70 -32.45 1.06
CA HIS A 432 39.89 -31.93 2.43
C HIS A 432 39.89 -33.03 3.49
N GLY A 433 39.89 -34.31 3.09
CA GLY A 433 39.90 -35.48 3.96
C GLY A 433 41.24 -36.21 4.06
N SER A 434 42.35 -35.59 3.64
CA SER A 434 43.71 -36.17 3.66
C SER A 434 44.68 -35.34 4.48
#